data_AF-A0A7K6VJ35-F1
#
_entry.id   AF-A0A7K6VJ35-F1
#
_cell.length_a   1.000
_cell.length_b   1.000
_cell.length_c   1.000
_cell.angle_alpha   90.00
_cell.angle_beta   90.00
_cell.angle_gamma   90.00
#
_symmetry.space_group_name_H-M   'P 1'
#
loop_
_entity.id
_entity.type
_entity.pdbx_description
1 polymer ?
#
loop_
_entity_poly.entity_id
_entity_poly.type
_entity_poly.pdbx_seq_one_letter_code
_entity_poly.pdbx_strand_id
1 'polypeptide(L)'
;WQTLVGGLLLHISWKLGWVEINLCSRSEILSWLPASVLFVGIIYAGSRALSQLPIPVFLTVHNAAEVITCGFQKFVQKEVIDVVLFLVAAAVCLPLCDTQFDPNGYLWALIHLICVGAYKVFHKLWKPGSLSDLDQQYINYWVIFSHRVLSVLLCPSGDLFSALDFPFLYFYRFHSSCCASGLLGFFLMLHTVKLKSSTTPGQYAAWSFLAK
;
A
#
# COMPACT_ATOMS: atom_id res chain seq x y z
N TRP A 1 6.83 -10.45 5.30
CA TRP A 1 6.57 -11.62 4.43
C TRP A 1 6.02 -11.25 3.06
N GLN A 2 4.91 -10.51 2.94
CA GLN A 2 4.29 -10.19 1.64
C GLN A 2 5.24 -9.48 0.66
N THR A 3 5.94 -8.44 1.10
CA THR A 3 6.92 -7.69 0.29
C THR A 3 8.13 -8.54 -0.10
N LEU A 4 8.58 -9.44 0.78
CA LEU A 4 9.67 -10.38 0.51
C LEU A 4 9.25 -11.41 -0.56
N VAL A 5 8.12 -12.09 -0.36
CA VAL A 5 7.59 -13.09 -1.30
C VAL A 5 7.31 -12.45 -2.65
N GLY A 6 6.61 -11.30 -2.67
CA GLY A 6 6.33 -10.55 -3.88
C GLY A 6 7.59 -10.06 -4.59
N GLY A 7 8.59 -9.59 -3.85
CA GLY A 7 9.89 -9.17 -4.40
C GLY A 7 10.68 -10.31 -5.03
N LEU A 8 10.74 -11.47 -4.36
CA LEU A 8 11.39 -12.67 -4.89
C LEU A 8 10.69 -13.17 -6.15
N LEU A 9 9.36 -13.27 -6.14
CA LEU A 9 8.58 -13.69 -7.31
C LEU A 9 8.74 -12.73 -8.48
N LEU A 10 8.74 -11.42 -8.23
CA LEU A 10 8.96 -10.41 -9.27
C LEU A 10 10.39 -10.51 -9.84
N HIS A 11 11.39 -10.73 -8.99
CA HIS A 11 12.77 -10.91 -9.43
C HIS A 11 12.95 -12.17 -10.28
N ILE A 12 12.36 -13.30 -9.85
CA ILE A 12 12.38 -14.55 -10.61
C ILE A 12 11.65 -14.37 -11.94
N SER A 13 10.47 -13.75 -11.95
CA SER A 13 9.69 -13.49 -13.16
C SER A 13 10.46 -12.64 -14.17
N TRP A 14 11.23 -11.66 -13.68
CA TRP A 14 12.13 -10.88 -14.52
C TRP A 14 13.28 -11.72 -15.10
N LYS A 15 13.94 -12.54 -14.27
CA LYS A 15 15.02 -13.44 -14.72
C LYS A 15 14.56 -14.49 -15.73
N LEU A 16 13.31 -14.93 -15.63
CA LEU A 16 12.68 -15.84 -16.57
C LEU A 16 12.17 -15.14 -17.85
N GLY A 17 12.24 -13.81 -17.93
CA GLY A 17 11.75 -13.03 -19.07
C GLY A 17 10.22 -12.94 -19.15
N TRP A 18 9.50 -13.28 -18.09
CA TRP A 18 8.03 -13.17 -18.04
C TRP A 18 7.56 -11.74 -17.87
N VAL A 19 8.42 -10.87 -17.33
CA VAL A 19 8.14 -9.46 -17.06
C VAL A 19 9.35 -8.64 -17.47
N GLU A 20 9.11 -7.54 -18.15
CA GLU A 20 10.14 -6.57 -18.53
C GLU A 20 10.35 -5.57 -17.39
N ILE A 21 11.58 -5.47 -16.90
CA ILE A 21 12.02 -4.48 -15.90
C ILE A 21 13.21 -3.72 -16.49
N ASN A 22 13.06 -2.41 -16.64
CA ASN A 22 14.01 -1.50 -17.28
C ASN A 22 14.56 -0.50 -16.25
N LEU A 23 15.57 -0.92 -15.49
CA LEU A 23 16.27 -0.06 -14.51
C LEU A 23 17.39 0.71 -15.21
N CYS A 24 17.03 1.68 -16.05
CA CYS A 24 17.96 2.33 -16.98
C CYS A 24 18.98 3.27 -16.32
N SER A 25 18.70 3.88 -15.16
CA SER A 25 19.69 4.76 -14.52
C SER A 25 19.64 4.78 -12.99
N ARG A 26 20.83 4.96 -12.37
CA ARG A 26 20.95 5.19 -10.91
C ARG A 26 20.25 6.47 -10.48
N SER A 27 20.19 7.48 -11.35
CA SER A 27 19.51 8.76 -11.08
C SER A 27 18.00 8.57 -10.92
N GLU A 28 17.37 7.77 -11.78
CA GLU A 28 15.94 7.44 -11.67
C GLU A 28 15.65 6.68 -10.38
N ILE A 29 16.47 5.69 -10.03
CA ILE A 29 16.33 4.95 -8.76
C ILE A 29 16.44 5.90 -7.56
N LEU A 30 17.44 6.79 -7.54
CA LEU A 30 17.62 7.78 -6.48
C LEU A 30 16.44 8.75 -6.39
N SER A 31 15.91 9.21 -7.53
CA SER A 31 14.74 10.09 -7.58
C SER A 31 13.47 9.42 -7.05
N TRP A 32 13.40 8.08 -7.15
CA TRP A 32 12.28 7.29 -6.66
C TRP A 32 12.39 6.89 -5.17
N LEU A 33 13.57 7.05 -4.55
CA LEU A 33 13.77 6.69 -3.14
C LEU A 33 12.77 7.34 -2.16
N PRO A 34 12.41 8.63 -2.28
CA PRO A 34 11.40 9.22 -1.39
C PRO A 34 10.04 8.51 -1.50
N ALA A 35 9.62 8.13 -2.71
CA ALA A 35 8.41 7.34 -2.92
C ALA A 35 8.53 5.96 -2.26
N SER A 36 9.68 5.30 -2.39
CA SER A 36 9.91 4.01 -1.73
C SER A 36 9.91 4.11 -0.20
N VAL A 37 10.40 5.21 0.39
CA VAL A 37 10.30 5.45 1.85
C VAL A 37 8.85 5.66 2.27
N LEU A 38 8.07 6.42 1.51
CA LEU A 38 6.63 6.57 1.75
C LEU A 38 5.91 5.22 1.62
N PHE A 39 6.29 4.39 0.64
CA PHE A 39 5.76 3.03 0.48
C PHE A 39 6.06 2.14 1.70
N VAL A 40 7.27 2.21 2.26
CA VAL A 40 7.59 1.53 3.52
C VAL A 40 6.66 2.01 4.63
N GLY A 41 6.44 3.33 4.74
CA GLY A 41 5.51 3.94 5.71
C GLY A 41 4.08 3.43 5.54
N ILE A 42 3.57 3.33 4.31
CA ILE A 42 2.24 2.76 4.00
C ILE A 42 2.12 1.35 4.57
N ILE A 43 3.09 0.48 4.28
CA ILE A 43 3.04 -0.92 4.71
C ILE A 43 3.19 -1.03 6.23
N TYR A 44 4.13 -0.31 6.84
CA TYR A 44 4.37 -0.38 8.28
C TYR A 44 3.19 0.18 9.09
N ALA A 45 2.77 1.42 8.79
CA ALA A 45 1.65 2.05 9.48
C ALA A 45 0.33 1.30 9.24
N GLY A 46 0.12 0.78 8.02
CA GLY A 46 -1.05 -0.05 7.72
C GLY A 46 -1.05 -1.36 8.50
N SER A 47 0.11 -2.01 8.66
CA SER A 47 0.22 -3.23 9.47
C SER A 47 -0.02 -2.96 10.95
N ARG A 48 0.50 -1.84 11.49
CA ARG A 48 0.24 -1.42 12.87
C ARG A 48 -1.24 -1.13 13.10
N ALA A 49 -1.87 -0.37 12.20
CA ALA A 49 -3.30 -0.09 12.26
C ALA A 49 -4.13 -1.38 12.23
N LEU A 50 -3.84 -2.33 11.32
CA LEU A 50 -4.54 -3.62 11.23
C LEU A 50 -4.32 -4.53 12.44
N SER A 51 -3.24 -4.36 13.18
CA SER A 51 -3.01 -5.12 14.42
C SER A 51 -3.84 -4.63 15.60
N GLN A 52 -4.37 -3.41 15.51
CA GLN A 52 -5.07 -2.71 16.59
C GLN A 52 -6.54 -2.41 16.28
N LEU A 53 -6.88 -2.29 15.00
CA LEU A 53 -8.24 -2.01 14.53
C LEU A 53 -8.85 -3.24 13.84
N PRO A 54 -10.16 -3.47 14.01
CA PRO A 54 -10.87 -4.44 13.18
C PRO A 54 -10.73 -4.11 11.69
N ILE A 55 -10.55 -5.14 10.86
CA ILE A 55 -10.41 -4.99 9.40
C ILE A 55 -11.49 -4.10 8.77
N PRO A 56 -12.79 -4.24 9.11
CA PRO A 56 -13.83 -3.38 8.53
C PRO A 56 -13.66 -1.89 8.86
N VAL A 57 -13.18 -1.57 10.07
CA VAL A 57 -12.93 -0.19 10.52
C VAL A 57 -11.78 0.41 9.70
N PHE A 58 -10.66 -0.30 9.61
CA PHE A 58 -9.51 0.13 8.82
C PHE A 58 -9.87 0.36 7.34
N LEU A 59 -10.61 -0.57 6.73
CA LEU A 59 -11.04 -0.46 5.33
C LEU A 59 -11.98 0.73 5.11
N THR A 60 -12.89 1.02 6.04
CA THR A 60 -13.80 2.16 5.90
C THR A 60 -13.04 3.48 5.95
N VAL A 61 -12.11 3.63 6.90
CA VAL A 61 -11.24 4.81 7.02
C VAL A 61 -10.35 4.97 5.78
N HIS A 62 -9.78 3.86 5.28
CA HIS A 62 -8.98 3.84 4.06
C HIS A 62 -9.79 4.28 2.83
N ASN A 63 -10.95 3.66 2.60
CA ASN A 63 -11.80 3.94 1.44
C ASN A 63 -12.33 5.38 1.46
N ALA A 64 -12.74 5.90 2.62
CA ALA A 64 -13.19 7.29 2.74
C ALA A 64 -12.11 8.30 2.30
N ALA A 65 -10.85 8.09 2.69
CA ALA A 65 -9.75 8.96 2.30
C ALA A 65 -9.45 8.92 0.79
N GLU A 66 -9.55 7.73 0.18
CA GLU A 66 -9.39 7.59 -1.27
C GLU A 66 -10.53 8.27 -2.04
N VAL A 67 -11.75 8.18 -1.52
CA VAL A 67 -12.94 8.81 -2.09
C VAL A 67 -12.90 10.34 -1.94
N ILE A 68 -12.36 10.88 -0.85
CA ILE A 68 -12.07 12.33 -0.73
C ILE A 68 -11.08 12.78 -1.81
N THR A 69 -10.01 12.01 -2.04
CA THR A 69 -8.98 12.35 -3.03
C THR A 69 -9.53 12.33 -4.46
N CYS A 70 -10.38 11.37 -4.79
CA CYS A 70 -11.11 11.30 -6.07
C CYS A 70 -12.19 12.38 -6.18
N GLY A 71 -12.92 12.64 -5.10
CA GLY A 71 -13.98 13.65 -5.01
C GLY A 71 -13.44 15.05 -5.26
N PHE A 72 -12.26 15.40 -4.74
CA PHE A 72 -11.62 16.69 -5.03
C PHE A 72 -11.31 16.89 -6.52
N GLN A 73 -10.91 15.82 -7.23
CA GLN A 73 -10.65 15.89 -8.68
C GLN A 73 -11.95 15.94 -9.51
N LYS A 74 -13.04 15.31 -9.03
CA LYS A 74 -14.34 15.26 -9.71
C LYS A 74 -15.35 16.33 -9.28
N PHE A 75 -15.04 17.14 -8.26
CA PHE A 75 -15.89 18.26 -7.81
C PHE A 75 -16.20 19.27 -8.93
N VAL A 76 -15.33 19.32 -9.95
CA VAL A 76 -15.49 20.11 -11.17
C VAL A 76 -16.61 19.57 -12.09
N GLN A 77 -16.97 18.29 -11.99
CA GLN A 77 -17.95 17.62 -12.87
C GLN A 77 -19.33 17.38 -12.24
N LYS A 78 -19.57 17.78 -10.98
CA LYS A 78 -20.87 17.66 -10.25
C LYS A 78 -21.51 16.27 -10.15
N GLU A 79 -20.86 15.22 -10.63
CA GLU A 79 -21.39 13.86 -10.55
C GLU A 79 -20.74 13.11 -9.38
N VAL A 80 -21.58 12.57 -8.48
CA VAL A 80 -21.25 11.72 -7.32
C VAL A 80 -20.85 12.47 -6.04
N ILE A 81 -21.75 13.31 -5.51
CA ILE A 81 -21.59 13.96 -4.18
C ILE A 81 -22.12 13.05 -3.05
N ASP A 82 -23.22 12.33 -3.26
CA ASP A 82 -23.91 11.59 -2.19
C ASP A 82 -23.14 10.37 -1.66
N VAL A 83 -22.51 9.59 -2.54
CA VAL A 83 -21.73 8.40 -2.14
C VAL A 83 -20.45 8.81 -1.39
N VAL A 84 -19.82 9.92 -1.82
CA VAL A 84 -18.66 10.51 -1.14
C VAL A 84 -19.06 10.94 0.28
N LEU A 85 -20.18 11.64 0.40
CA LEU A 85 -20.67 12.13 1.69
C LEU A 85 -21.05 10.99 2.65
N PHE A 86 -21.68 9.93 2.13
CA PHE A 86 -22.04 8.75 2.93
C PHE A 86 -20.81 8.00 3.47
N LEU A 87 -19.78 7.80 2.63
CA LEU A 87 -18.53 7.15 3.07
C LEU A 87 -17.74 8.00 4.06
N VAL A 88 -17.72 9.32 3.89
CA VAL A 88 -17.11 10.25 4.84
C VAL A 88 -17.88 10.26 6.17
N ALA A 89 -19.21 10.30 6.13
CA ALA A 89 -20.04 10.22 7.32
C ALA A 89 -19.83 8.89 8.05
N ALA A 90 -19.79 7.76 7.34
CA ALA A 90 -19.50 6.46 7.93
C ALA A 90 -18.12 6.43 8.60
N ALA A 91 -17.07 6.95 7.96
CA ALA A 91 -15.73 7.00 8.53
C ALA A 91 -15.60 7.94 9.74
N VAL A 92 -16.41 9.01 9.82
CA VAL A 92 -16.43 9.94 10.96
C VAL A 92 -17.28 9.39 12.12
N CYS A 93 -18.39 8.72 11.83
CA CYS A 93 -19.27 8.14 12.84
C CYS A 93 -18.72 6.82 13.42
N LEU A 94 -17.90 6.08 12.65
CA LEU A 94 -17.32 4.81 13.09
C LEU A 94 -16.52 4.91 14.39
N PRO A 95 -15.56 5.83 14.55
CA PRO A 95 -14.83 6.02 15.81
C PRO A 95 -15.75 6.34 17.01
N LEU A 96 -16.88 7.00 16.76
CA LEU A 96 -17.84 7.38 17.80
C LEU A 96 -18.75 6.22 18.23
N CYS A 97 -18.96 5.25 17.34
CA CYS A 97 -19.76 4.06 17.57
C CYS A 97 -18.90 2.82 17.91
N ASP A 98 -17.57 2.94 17.87
CA ASP A 98 -16.65 1.84 18.12
C ASP A 98 -16.54 1.56 19.62
N THR A 99 -17.16 0.45 20.04
CA THR A 99 -17.09 -0.03 21.43
C THR A 99 -15.68 -0.47 21.86
N GLN A 100 -14.75 -0.65 20.91
CA GLN A 100 -13.36 -1.05 21.13
C GLN A 100 -12.37 0.01 20.61
N PHE A 101 -12.69 1.28 20.84
CA PHE A 101 -11.86 2.39 20.39
C PHE A 101 -10.41 2.31 20.93
N ASP A 102 -9.45 2.01 20.04
CA ASP A 102 -8.01 2.08 20.34
C ASP A 102 -7.40 3.34 19.69
N PRO A 103 -7.09 4.39 20.47
CA PRO A 103 -6.53 5.63 19.94
C PRO A 103 -5.20 5.43 19.20
N ASN A 104 -4.40 4.42 19.59
CA ASN A 104 -3.16 4.11 18.89
C ASN A 104 -3.44 3.54 17.50
N GLY A 105 -4.42 2.64 17.39
CA GLY A 105 -4.84 2.06 16.11
C GLY A 105 -5.32 3.14 15.13
N TYR A 106 -6.15 4.08 15.59
CA TYR A 106 -6.62 5.20 14.78
C TYR A 106 -5.50 6.17 14.38
N LEU A 107 -4.53 6.42 15.27
CA LEU A 107 -3.35 7.23 14.95
C LEU A 107 -2.49 6.57 13.87
N TRP A 108 -2.26 5.25 13.95
CA TRP A 108 -1.57 4.51 12.88
C TRP A 108 -2.34 4.50 11.56
N ALA A 109 -3.67 4.39 11.61
CA ALA A 109 -4.52 4.52 10.43
C ALA A 109 -4.37 5.92 9.79
N LEU A 110 -4.33 6.99 10.58
CA LEU A 110 -4.09 8.34 10.10
C LEU A 110 -2.69 8.49 9.45
N ILE A 111 -1.64 7.97 10.09
CA ILE A 111 -0.28 7.96 9.52
C ILE A 111 -0.28 7.21 8.19
N HIS A 112 -0.92 6.04 8.13
CA HIS A 112 -1.06 5.27 6.90
C HIS A 112 -1.73 6.09 5.80
N LEU A 113 -2.82 6.79 6.10
CA LEU A 113 -3.51 7.67 5.15
C LEU A 113 -2.62 8.81 4.64
N ILE A 114 -1.87 9.46 5.53
CA ILE A 114 -0.92 10.51 5.16
C ILE A 114 0.15 9.95 4.22
N CYS A 115 0.71 8.78 4.52
CA CYS A 115 1.69 8.12 3.65
C CYS A 115 1.10 7.75 2.28
N VAL A 116 -0.13 7.22 2.23
CA VAL A 116 -0.83 6.89 0.97
C VAL A 116 -1.07 8.15 0.15
N GLY A 117 -1.57 9.22 0.78
CA GLY A 117 -1.81 10.51 0.12
C GLY A 117 -0.52 11.12 -0.42
N ALA A 118 0.52 11.21 0.40
CA ALA A 118 1.82 11.71 0.02
C ALA A 118 2.44 10.88 -1.12
N TYR A 119 2.34 9.55 -1.07
CA TYR A 119 2.82 8.67 -2.13
C TYR A 119 2.10 8.94 -3.45
N LYS A 120 0.77 9.10 -3.45
CA LYS A 120 -0.01 9.43 -4.65
C LYS A 120 0.33 10.80 -5.21
N VAL A 121 0.50 11.81 -4.36
CA VAL A 121 0.91 13.17 -4.77
C VAL A 121 2.31 13.14 -5.38
N PHE A 122 3.26 12.48 -4.72
CA PHE A 122 4.62 12.32 -5.23
C PHE A 122 4.64 11.56 -6.56
N HIS A 123 3.89 10.46 -6.65
CA HIS A 123 3.72 9.69 -7.89
C HIS A 123 3.16 10.55 -9.01
N LYS A 124 2.20 11.44 -8.74
CA LYS A 124 1.61 12.31 -9.77
C LYS A 124 2.54 13.45 -10.20
N LEU A 125 3.26 14.07 -9.25
CA LEU A 125 4.06 15.27 -9.50
C LEU A 125 5.48 14.97 -9.99
N TRP A 126 6.05 13.86 -9.54
CA TRP A 126 7.49 13.60 -9.67
C TRP A 126 7.80 12.24 -10.31
N LYS A 127 6.81 11.54 -10.87
CA LYS A 127 7.04 10.29 -11.59
C LYS A 127 8.00 10.53 -12.76
N PRO A 128 9.17 9.87 -12.78
CA PRO A 128 10.02 9.87 -13.96
C PRO A 128 9.27 9.22 -15.13
N GLY A 129 9.23 9.87 -16.29
CA GLY A 129 8.50 9.38 -17.46
C GLY A 129 8.99 8.03 -18.00
N SER A 130 10.21 7.63 -17.62
CA SER A 130 10.87 6.38 -18.01
C SER A 130 10.54 5.17 -17.13
N LEU A 131 10.05 5.37 -15.90
CA LEU A 131 9.79 4.27 -14.97
C LEU A 131 8.40 3.68 -15.21
N SER A 132 8.35 2.41 -15.62
CA SER A 132 7.11 1.65 -15.67
C SER A 132 6.58 1.36 -14.27
N ASP A 133 5.30 1.04 -14.15
CA ASP A 133 4.71 0.70 -12.85
C ASP A 133 5.36 -0.57 -12.23
N LEU A 134 5.92 -1.46 -13.06
CA LEU A 134 6.66 -2.64 -12.60
C LEU A 134 8.06 -2.27 -12.09
N ASP A 135 8.75 -1.34 -12.75
CA ASP A 135 10.06 -0.83 -12.28
C ASP A 135 9.92 -0.17 -10.91
N GLN A 136 8.86 0.64 -10.74
CA GLN A 136 8.53 1.29 -9.47
C GLN A 136 8.31 0.26 -8.35
N GLN A 137 7.52 -0.77 -8.63
CA GLN A 137 7.22 -1.81 -7.64
C GLN A 137 8.46 -2.64 -7.30
N TYR A 138 9.32 -2.91 -8.29
CA TYR A 138 10.59 -3.58 -8.07
C TYR A 138 11.53 -2.75 -7.19
N ILE A 139 11.68 -1.45 -7.45
CA ILE A 139 12.49 -0.55 -6.62
C ILE A 139 11.91 -0.48 -5.20
N ASN A 140 10.59 -0.37 -5.05
CA ASN A 140 9.93 -0.34 -3.75
C ASN A 140 10.23 -1.61 -2.92
N TYR A 141 10.10 -2.80 -3.52
CA TYR A 141 10.44 -4.06 -2.85
C TYR A 141 11.92 -4.18 -2.53
N TRP A 142 12.78 -3.75 -3.44
CA TRP A 142 14.22 -3.81 -3.27
C TRP A 142 14.71 -2.86 -2.16
N VAL A 143 14.14 -1.65 -2.05
CA VAL A 143 14.45 -0.69 -0.99
C VAL A 143 14.04 -1.23 0.39
N ILE A 144 12.90 -1.90 0.51
CA ILE A 144 12.48 -2.56 1.75
C ILE A 144 13.46 -3.67 2.16
N PHE A 145 13.91 -4.47 1.18
CA PHE A 145 14.87 -5.55 1.43
C PHE A 145 16.30 -5.04 1.66
N SER A 146 16.62 -3.84 1.18
CA SER A 146 17.89 -3.21 1.47
C SER A 146 18.02 -2.99 2.98
N HIS A 147 19.07 -3.58 3.56
CA HIS A 147 19.29 -3.73 5.02
C HIS A 147 19.18 -2.43 5.85
N ARG A 148 19.19 -1.24 5.21
CA ARG A 148 19.29 0.06 5.87
C ARG A 148 17.95 0.72 6.22
N VAL A 149 16.90 0.56 5.41
CA VAL A 149 15.64 1.33 5.63
C VAL A 149 14.73 0.64 6.66
N LEU A 150 14.57 -0.68 6.54
CA LEU A 150 13.72 -1.44 7.46
C LEU A 150 14.30 -1.47 8.88
N SER A 151 15.63 -1.60 9.01
CA SER A 151 16.32 -1.60 10.30
C SER A 151 16.23 -0.24 11.03
N VAL A 152 16.30 0.88 10.31
CA VAL A 152 16.19 2.23 10.90
C VAL A 152 14.76 2.53 11.36
N LEU A 153 13.73 2.00 10.69
CA LEU A 153 12.34 2.17 11.13
C LEU A 153 11.97 1.27 12.31
N LEU A 154 12.51 0.04 12.37
CA LEU A 154 12.17 -0.94 13.41
C LEU A 154 12.98 -0.77 14.70
N CYS A 155 14.18 -0.17 14.63
CA CYS A 155 15.07 -0.03 15.77
C CYS A 155 14.54 0.91 16.88
N PRO A 156 13.92 2.07 16.57
CA PRO A 156 13.36 2.95 17.60
C PRO A 156 12.14 2.35 18.32
N SER A 157 11.35 1.54 17.61
CA SER A 157 10.09 0.97 18.14
C SER A 157 10.29 -0.32 18.94
N GLY A 158 11.48 -0.92 18.92
CA GLY A 158 11.75 -2.23 19.56
C GLY A 158 11.08 -3.43 18.89
N ASP A 159 10.30 -3.20 17.81
CA ASP A 159 9.47 -4.20 17.13
C ASP A 159 10.28 -5.39 16.59
N LEU A 160 11.58 -5.21 16.27
CA LEU A 160 12.44 -6.29 15.81
C LEU A 160 12.62 -7.37 16.88
N PHE A 161 12.79 -6.97 18.14
CA PHE A 161 12.96 -7.89 19.25
C PHE A 161 11.61 -8.51 19.65
N SER A 162 10.54 -7.71 19.69
CA SER A 162 9.19 -8.21 19.98
C SER A 162 8.66 -9.20 18.94
N ALA A 163 9.10 -9.11 17.68
CA ALA A 163 8.72 -10.07 16.64
C ALA A 163 9.29 -11.48 16.88
N LEU A 164 10.45 -11.60 17.54
CA LEU A 164 11.05 -12.90 17.90
C LEU A 164 10.25 -13.60 19.00
N ASP A 165 9.61 -12.82 19.88
CA ASP A 165 8.78 -13.34 20.97
C ASP A 165 7.36 -13.70 20.53
N PHE A 166 7.03 -13.57 19.24
CA PHE A 166 5.68 -13.84 18.76
C PHE A 166 5.35 -15.35 18.85
N PRO A 167 4.31 -15.74 19.60
CA PRO A 167 4.07 -17.14 19.96
C PRO A 167 3.78 -18.03 18.75
N PHE A 168 3.24 -17.47 17.67
CA PHE A 168 2.93 -18.23 16.46
C PHE A 168 4.06 -18.24 15.43
N LEU A 169 5.19 -17.56 15.70
CA LEU A 169 6.29 -17.42 14.74
C LEU A 169 6.80 -18.79 14.27
N TYR A 170 6.90 -19.77 15.16
CA TYR A 170 7.42 -21.10 14.86
C TYR A 170 6.41 -22.05 14.22
N PHE A 171 5.14 -21.64 14.07
CA PHE A 171 4.11 -22.51 13.51
C PHE A 171 4.14 -22.50 11.98
N TYR A 172 4.21 -23.69 11.37
CA TYR A 172 4.17 -23.83 9.90
C TYR A 172 2.91 -23.21 9.28
N ARG A 173 1.78 -23.23 9.99
CA ARG A 173 0.51 -22.62 9.56
C ARG A 173 0.62 -21.11 9.43
N PHE A 174 1.38 -20.47 10.31
CA PHE A 174 1.62 -19.03 10.25
C PHE A 174 2.45 -18.68 9.02
N HIS A 175 3.59 -19.35 8.80
CA HIS A 175 4.42 -19.13 7.63
C HIS A 175 3.74 -19.44 6.30
N SER A 176 2.99 -20.55 6.21
CA SER A 176 2.23 -20.90 5.01
C SER A 176 1.14 -19.87 4.70
N SER A 177 0.43 -19.35 5.72
CA SER A 177 -0.55 -18.27 5.55
C SER A 177 0.11 -16.97 5.09
N CYS A 178 1.25 -16.60 5.68
CA CYS A 178 2.03 -15.45 5.24
C CYS A 178 2.50 -15.60 3.79
N CYS A 179 2.96 -16.79 3.41
CA CYS A 179 3.38 -17.11 2.04
C CYS A 179 2.21 -17.02 1.05
N ALA A 180 1.06 -17.62 1.38
CA ALA A 180 -0.16 -17.55 0.59
C ALA A 180 -0.61 -16.10 0.39
N SER A 181 -0.58 -15.27 1.45
CA SER A 181 -0.90 -13.85 1.33
C SER A 181 0.08 -13.09 0.42
N GLY A 182 1.37 -13.46 0.43
CA GLY A 182 2.37 -12.89 -0.47
C GLY A 182 2.16 -13.29 -1.93
N LEU A 183 1.78 -14.54 -2.18
CA LEU A 183 1.41 -15.04 -3.51
C LEU A 183 0.18 -14.31 -4.07
N LEU A 184 -0.88 -14.21 -3.27
CA LEU A 184 -2.10 -13.47 -3.64
C LEU A 184 -1.80 -12.00 -3.92
N GLY A 185 -0.98 -11.36 -3.07
CA GLY A 185 -0.54 -9.97 -3.27
C GLY A 185 0.26 -9.78 -4.57
N PHE A 186 1.11 -10.75 -4.94
CA PHE A 186 1.85 -10.72 -6.20
C PHE A 186 0.93 -10.83 -7.42
N PHE A 187 -0.01 -11.78 -7.42
CA PHE A 187 -0.98 -11.93 -8.52
C PHE A 187 -1.87 -10.70 -8.65
N LEU A 188 -2.37 -10.16 -7.53
CA LEU A 188 -3.17 -8.94 -7.52
C LEU A 188 -2.40 -7.77 -8.14
N MET A 189 -1.11 -7.62 -7.80
CA MET A 189 -0.25 -6.58 -8.35
C MET A 189 -0.08 -6.73 -9.87
N LEU A 190 0.24 -7.93 -10.38
CA LEU A 190 0.36 -8.16 -11.83
C LEU A 190 -0.95 -7.90 -12.58
N HIS A 191 -2.07 -8.37 -12.04
CA HIS A 191 -3.38 -8.13 -12.64
C HIS A 191 -3.74 -6.64 -12.62
N THR A 192 -3.39 -5.91 -11.57
CA THR A 192 -3.65 -4.46 -11.48
C THR A 192 -2.85 -3.70 -12.54
N VAL A 193 -1.56 -4.03 -12.71
CA VAL A 193 -0.71 -3.43 -13.76
C VAL A 193 -1.28 -3.74 -15.15
N LYS A 194 -1.66 -5.01 -15.40
CA LYS A 194 -2.23 -5.43 -16.69
C LYS A 194 -3.59 -4.77 -16.97
N LEU A 195 -4.44 -4.65 -15.96
CA LEU A 195 -5.72 -3.97 -16.07
C LEU A 195 -5.52 -2.49 -16.41
N LYS A 196 -4.58 -1.82 -15.74
CA LYS A 196 -4.26 -0.42 -15.96
C LYS A 196 -3.67 -0.15 -17.35
N SER A 197 -2.87 -1.07 -17.90
CA SER A 197 -2.32 -0.92 -19.26
C SER A 197 -3.34 -1.24 -20.36
N SER A 198 -4.36 -2.07 -20.06
CA SER A 198 -5.35 -2.53 -21.04
C SER A 198 -6.65 -1.72 -21.06
N THR A 199 -6.85 -0.81 -20.11
CA THR A 199 -8.09 -0.02 -19.99
C THR A 199 -7.84 1.48 -20.11
N THR A 200 -8.84 2.22 -20.57
CA THR A 200 -8.76 3.69 -20.58
C THR A 200 -8.69 4.22 -19.13
N PRO A 201 -8.02 5.35 -18.88
CA PRO A 201 -7.91 5.91 -17.53
C PRO A 201 -9.26 6.13 -16.83
N GLY A 202 -10.29 6.51 -17.60
CA GLY A 202 -11.66 6.66 -17.09
C GLY A 202 -12.32 5.34 -16.68
N GLN A 203 -12.15 4.28 -17.48
CA GLN A 203 -12.65 2.94 -17.15
C GLN A 203 -11.90 2.36 -15.95
N TYR A 204 -10.57 2.49 -15.90
CA TYR A 204 -9.77 2.05 -14.75
C TYR A 204 -10.22 2.75 -13.46
N ALA A 205 -10.45 4.06 -13.51
CA ALA A 205 -10.97 4.82 -12.38
C ALA A 205 -12.37 4.36 -11.96
N ALA A 206 -13.25 4.02 -12.90
CA ALA A 206 -14.58 3.49 -12.62
C ALA A 206 -14.51 2.09 -11.97
N TRP A 207 -13.70 1.18 -12.50
CA TRP A 207 -13.47 -0.14 -11.89
C TRP A 207 -12.86 -0.03 -10.49
N SER A 208 -11.90 0.88 -10.31
CA SER A 208 -11.29 1.13 -9.00
C SER A 208 -12.28 1.73 -8.01
N PHE A 209 -13.23 2.54 -8.47
CA PHE A 209 -14.30 3.09 -7.62
C PHE A 209 -15.33 2.01 -7.24
N LEU A 210 -15.76 1.18 -8.19
CA LEU A 210 -16.72 0.08 -7.94
C LEU A 210 -16.20 -1.00 -6.98
N ALA A 211 -14.88 -1.17 -6.89
CA ALA A 211 -14.26 -2.15 -6.01
C ALA A 211 -14.18 -1.70 -4.53
N LYS A 212 -14.58 -0.46 -4.20
CA LYS A 212 -14.45 0.14 -2.87
C LYS A 212 -15.81 0.38 -2.22
#